data_AF-A0A968IXF6-F1
#
_entry.id   AF-A0A968IXF6-F1
#
_cell.length_a   1.000
_cell.length_b   1.000
_cell.length_c   1.000
_cell.angle_alpha   90.00
_cell.angle_beta   90.00
_cell.angle_gamma   90.00
#
_symmetry.space_group_name_H-M   'P 1'
#
loop_
_entity.id
_entity.type
_entity.pdbx_description
1 polymer ?
#
loop_
_entity_poly.entity_id
_entity_poly.type
_entity_poly.pdbx_seq_one_letter_code
_entity_poly.pdbx_strand_id
1 'polypeptide(L)'
;MLANFVDWVGDRNPQLMREWKGRWQPRTVAIALALAVLAQGLFMLAWWSQLPDTQTVAVGERYHTYCLTSAPSAYKACLLDGNNRLMVDWERWYLDVFRSLNWLLPLGGWVPSVLFLAADMQREESRGTATFLRLSPQPAAAVLTGKLWGVPSLCGLMFASAVPLHLWVAHQVSADPQFVVGYYLLLAAGTVLLFPLTLLLAAIAGNQQQRSDIFSGLTLVLAGGLGLGFSLTFLLSNLAIAWEGPDAHYFTQATNFPVYWFGHRLNGTRFISYAFTLANLLWLAGWAWTGLKRRFADPQAPVFRKSQAYLLLGYWYTLGLGFVWEEHGLWGAEALQIWHILILMANLAAIAVLSPHRQTLLDWARHRHHRRQYPWQDLFLAENSPAPPAIALAQAGLVGLTAIALLCANHVTTPERLRVLMATLLLGLWSVLLAILGQRCLLLKTNKRVLWAGGTLASLVILPPLSLAIAGIVPDRIPFLWLFTAFPGAALFGTSQPNLGQWLGVATLASLGSGLVYQKHRRYLQHLGRSEWQQLQTTAHQPNLDRV
;
A
#
# COMPACT_ATOMS: atom_id res chain seq x y z
N MET A 1 30.63 -30.26 7.44
CA MET A 1 29.31 -29.71 7.80
C MET A 1 29.04 -28.38 7.09
N LEU A 2 29.90 -27.36 7.22
CA LEU A 2 29.70 -26.06 6.56
C LEU A 2 29.80 -26.14 5.02
N ALA A 3 30.77 -26.89 4.48
CA ALA A 3 30.90 -27.12 3.03
C ALA A 3 29.65 -27.80 2.45
N ASN A 4 29.19 -28.90 3.05
CA ASN A 4 27.96 -29.60 2.63
C ASN A 4 26.71 -28.71 2.69
N PHE A 5 26.64 -27.77 3.65
CA PHE A 5 25.53 -26.81 3.72
C PHE A 5 25.60 -25.78 2.59
N VAL A 6 26.79 -25.27 2.29
CA VAL A 6 27.02 -24.34 1.17
C VAL A 6 26.69 -25.01 -0.16
N ASP A 7 27.14 -26.24 -0.38
CA ASP A 7 26.83 -27.01 -1.59
C ASP A 7 25.32 -27.26 -1.71
N TRP A 8 24.66 -27.66 -0.62
CA TRP A 8 23.20 -27.87 -0.59
C TRP A 8 22.39 -26.61 -0.93
N VAL A 9 22.78 -25.45 -0.37
CA VAL A 9 22.12 -24.17 -0.70
C VAL A 9 22.40 -23.77 -2.15
N GLY A 10 23.64 -23.97 -2.62
CA GLY A 10 24.06 -23.66 -3.98
C GLY A 10 23.30 -24.47 -5.03
N ASP A 11 23.11 -25.76 -4.80
CA ASP A 11 22.37 -26.66 -5.68
C ASP A 11 20.87 -26.33 -5.70
N ARG A 12 20.30 -25.91 -4.57
CA ARG A 12 18.87 -25.60 -4.45
C ARG A 12 18.50 -24.22 -4.99
N ASN A 13 19.34 -23.21 -4.77
CA ASN A 13 19.15 -21.86 -5.30
C ASN A 13 20.49 -21.17 -5.59
N PRO A 14 21.04 -21.32 -6.80
CA PRO A 14 22.32 -20.72 -7.17
C PRO A 14 22.29 -19.19 -7.17
N GLN A 15 21.11 -18.57 -7.40
CA GLN A 15 20.95 -17.13 -7.33
C GLN A 15 21.10 -16.62 -5.89
N LEU A 16 20.57 -17.34 -4.90
CA LEU A 16 20.77 -17.01 -3.49
C LEU A 16 22.25 -17.05 -3.12
N MET A 17 22.95 -18.11 -3.54
CA MET A 17 24.39 -18.26 -3.30
C MET A 17 25.20 -17.13 -3.93
N ARG A 18 24.84 -16.71 -5.15
CA ARG A 18 25.46 -15.56 -5.82
C ARG A 18 25.33 -14.28 -4.98
N GLU A 19 24.15 -14.00 -4.45
CA GLU A 19 23.92 -12.82 -3.62
C GLU A 19 24.70 -12.90 -2.30
N TRP A 20 24.71 -14.06 -1.63
CA TRP A 20 25.46 -14.27 -0.39
C TRP A 20 26.96 -14.12 -0.61
N LYS A 21 27.54 -14.76 -1.63
CA LYS A 21 28.97 -14.65 -1.92
C LYS A 21 29.41 -13.21 -2.22
N GLY A 22 28.54 -12.42 -2.84
CA GLY A 22 28.80 -11.00 -3.12
C GLY A 22 28.72 -10.10 -1.87
N ARG A 23 27.87 -10.44 -0.89
CA ARG A 23 27.52 -9.55 0.23
C ARG A 23 28.13 -9.98 1.58
N TRP A 24 28.31 -11.27 1.82
CA TRP A 24 28.82 -11.85 3.05
C TRP A 24 30.35 -11.91 3.05
N GLN A 25 30.99 -10.78 2.78
CA GLN A 25 32.44 -10.65 2.97
C GLN A 25 32.72 -10.45 4.47
N PRO A 26 33.79 -11.02 5.03
CA PRO A 26 34.09 -10.87 6.47
C PRO A 26 34.08 -9.40 6.92
N ARG A 27 34.61 -8.50 6.08
CA ARG A 27 34.60 -7.05 6.33
C ARG A 27 33.20 -6.45 6.40
N THR A 28 32.31 -6.78 5.46
CA THR A 28 30.95 -6.21 5.43
C THR A 28 30.10 -6.75 6.57
N VAL A 29 30.26 -8.04 6.90
CA VAL A 29 29.61 -8.68 8.06
C VAL A 29 30.08 -8.04 9.37
N ALA A 30 31.39 -7.86 9.55
CA ALA A 30 31.94 -7.21 10.74
C ALA A 30 31.44 -5.77 10.91
N ILE A 31 31.40 -4.98 9.82
CA ILE A 31 30.86 -3.62 9.85
C ILE A 31 29.37 -3.62 10.20
N ALA A 32 28.57 -4.50 9.59
CA ALA A 32 27.14 -4.58 9.85
C ALA A 32 26.83 -4.93 11.32
N LEU A 33 27.56 -5.91 11.89
CA LEU A 33 27.43 -6.29 13.29
C LEU A 33 27.91 -5.17 14.23
N ALA A 34 29.04 -4.52 13.94
CA ALA A 34 29.55 -3.40 14.74
C ALA A 34 28.55 -2.23 14.77
N LEU A 35 27.96 -1.88 13.62
CA LEU A 35 26.92 -0.85 13.54
C LEU A 35 25.66 -1.24 14.31
N ALA A 36 25.23 -2.50 14.23
CA ALA A 36 24.07 -2.97 14.96
C ALA A 36 24.28 -2.95 16.48
N VAL A 37 25.45 -3.39 16.95
CA VAL A 37 25.82 -3.33 18.38
C VAL A 37 25.93 -1.88 18.86
N LEU A 38 26.54 -1.00 18.06
CA LEU A 38 26.63 0.42 18.38
C LEU A 38 25.25 1.08 18.46
N ALA A 39 24.35 0.79 17.52
CA ALA A 39 22.98 1.29 17.55
C ALA A 39 22.21 0.81 18.79
N GLN A 40 22.34 -0.47 19.15
CA GLN A 40 21.74 -1.03 20.37
C GLN A 40 22.32 -0.39 21.64
N GLY A 41 23.63 -0.18 21.69
CA GLY A 41 24.31 0.49 22.80
C GLY A 41 23.86 1.94 22.98
N LEU A 42 23.81 2.70 21.89
CA LEU A 42 23.30 4.08 21.90
C LEU A 42 21.82 4.14 22.31
N PHE A 43 21.01 3.21 21.84
CA PHE A 43 19.60 3.11 22.25
C PHE A 43 19.46 2.87 23.76
N MET A 44 20.22 1.92 24.32
CA MET A 44 20.19 1.66 25.76
C MET A 44 20.72 2.85 26.58
N LEU A 45 21.78 3.52 26.11
CA LEU A 45 22.31 4.73 26.74
C LEU A 45 21.29 5.88 26.71
N ALA A 46 20.54 6.04 25.61
CA ALA A 46 19.50 7.06 25.49
C ALA A 46 18.33 6.82 26.47
N TRP A 47 17.98 5.57 26.76
CA TRP A 47 17.00 5.23 27.79
C TRP A 47 17.57 5.35 29.20
N TRP A 48 18.85 5.03 29.38
CA TRP A 48 19.55 5.20 30.64
C TRP A 48 19.65 6.67 31.05
N SER A 49 19.88 7.58 30.10
CA SER A 49 19.92 9.02 30.37
C SER A 49 18.58 9.63 30.80
N GLN A 50 17.47 8.90 30.65
CA GLN A 50 16.18 9.32 31.16
C GLN A 50 15.94 8.91 32.62
N LEU A 51 16.88 8.24 33.29
CA LEU A 51 16.74 7.89 34.69
C LEU A 51 16.87 9.14 35.58
N PRO A 52 16.16 9.19 36.73
CA PRO A 52 16.19 10.36 37.60
C PRO A 52 17.56 10.51 38.27
N ASP A 53 18.06 11.74 38.34
CA ASP A 53 19.27 12.09 39.08
C ASP A 53 18.94 12.63 40.48
N THR A 54 19.73 12.21 41.46
CA THR A 54 19.64 12.62 42.87
C THR A 54 19.79 14.13 43.06
N GLN A 55 20.59 14.81 42.22
CA GLN A 55 20.80 16.26 42.33
C GLN A 55 19.62 17.07 41.82
N THR A 56 18.93 16.60 40.78
CA THR A 56 17.79 17.34 40.17
C THR A 56 16.53 17.24 41.03
N VAL A 57 16.30 16.08 41.67
CA VAL A 57 15.13 15.86 42.55
C VAL A 57 15.22 16.65 43.87
N ALA A 58 16.44 16.97 44.34
CA ALA A 58 16.67 17.73 45.57
C ALA A 58 16.35 19.23 45.46
N VAL A 59 16.33 19.80 44.23
CA VAL A 59 16.25 21.26 43.99
C VAL A 59 14.82 21.75 43.67
N GLY A 60 13.84 20.85 43.55
CA GLY A 60 12.42 21.25 43.47
C GLY A 60 11.54 20.42 42.55
N GLU A 61 12.11 19.62 41.65
CA GLU A 61 11.37 18.70 40.80
C GLU A 61 11.18 17.36 41.51
N ARG A 62 10.19 17.30 42.41
CA ARG A 62 9.87 16.07 43.14
C ARG A 62 9.25 14.96 42.26
N TYR A 63 8.94 15.25 40.99
CA TYR A 63 8.16 14.38 40.13
C TYR A 63 9.00 13.86 38.96
N HIS A 64 9.06 12.54 38.80
CA HIS A 64 9.73 11.90 37.67
C HIS A 64 9.00 10.62 37.28
N THR A 65 8.87 10.37 35.98
CA THR A 65 8.05 9.26 35.42
C THR A 65 8.53 7.87 35.87
N TYR A 66 9.84 7.70 36.09
CA TYR A 66 10.45 6.41 36.46
C TYR A 66 10.77 6.29 37.96
N CYS A 67 10.18 7.12 38.82
CA CYS A 67 10.33 7.00 40.27
C CYS A 67 9.18 6.20 40.88
N LEU A 68 9.48 5.38 41.89
CA LEU A 68 8.47 4.79 42.75
C LEU A 68 7.81 5.87 43.63
N THR A 69 6.49 5.78 43.79
CA THR A 69 5.69 6.73 44.57
C THR A 69 4.86 6.03 45.64
N SER A 70 4.60 6.70 46.76
CA SER A 70 4.03 6.08 47.98
C SER A 70 2.50 5.95 48.04
N ALA A 71 1.71 6.45 47.08
CA ALA A 71 0.24 6.26 47.05
C ALA A 71 -0.40 6.62 45.67
N PRO A 72 -1.71 6.44 45.46
CA PRO A 72 -2.34 6.51 44.11
C PRO A 72 -2.66 7.90 43.51
N SER A 73 -2.56 9.01 44.24
CA SER A 73 -2.93 10.34 43.73
C SER A 73 -1.84 11.06 42.90
N ALA A 74 -2.29 11.87 41.92
CA ALA A 74 -1.55 12.51 40.81
C ALA A 74 -0.41 13.49 41.14
N TYR A 75 -0.04 13.64 42.41
CA TYR A 75 1.08 14.47 42.84
C TYR A 75 1.89 13.70 43.89
N LYS A 76 2.88 12.91 43.46
CA LYS A 76 3.83 12.29 44.41
C LYS A 76 5.31 12.45 44.12
N ALA A 77 6.01 12.76 45.20
CA ALA A 77 7.45 12.81 45.28
C ALA A 77 8.09 11.42 45.08
N CYS A 78 9.24 11.35 44.42
CA CYS A 78 10.06 10.14 44.34
C CYS A 78 10.39 9.59 45.74
N LEU A 79 10.25 8.27 45.93
CA LEU A 79 10.67 7.60 47.15
C LEU A 79 12.20 7.50 47.24
N LEU A 80 12.72 7.70 48.44
CA LEU A 80 14.12 7.47 48.78
C LEU A 80 14.23 6.21 49.63
N ASP A 81 15.21 5.37 49.31
CA ASP A 81 15.61 4.23 50.14
C ASP A 81 16.28 4.72 51.44
N GLY A 82 16.47 3.84 52.43
CA GLY A 82 17.11 4.14 53.72
C GLY A 82 18.52 4.73 53.63
N ASN A 83 19.14 4.65 52.45
CA ASN A 83 20.43 5.27 52.11
C ASN A 83 20.31 6.60 51.35
N ASN A 84 19.15 7.27 51.35
CA ASN A 84 18.84 8.47 50.57
C ASN A 84 19.06 8.30 49.04
N ARG A 85 18.89 7.09 48.51
CA ARG A 85 18.95 6.81 47.07
C ARG A 85 17.55 6.79 46.46
N LEU A 86 17.40 7.33 45.26
CA LEU A 86 16.12 7.30 44.54
C LEU A 86 15.72 5.87 44.20
N MET A 87 14.49 5.50 44.55
CA MET A 87 13.91 4.22 44.18
C MET A 87 13.32 4.31 42.77
N VAL A 88 13.96 3.62 41.82
CA VAL A 88 13.56 3.60 40.41
C VAL A 88 12.50 2.52 40.18
N ASP A 89 11.46 2.86 39.44
CA ASP A 89 10.48 1.91 38.90
C ASP A 89 11.06 1.25 37.63
N TRP A 90 11.77 0.14 37.86
CA TRP A 90 12.39 -0.63 36.77
C TRP A 90 11.35 -1.27 35.84
N GLU A 91 10.20 -1.68 36.37
CA GLU A 91 9.13 -2.28 35.55
C GLU A 91 8.64 -1.27 34.52
N ARG A 92 8.39 -0.03 34.95
CA ARG A 92 7.97 1.04 34.04
C ARG A 92 9.05 1.41 33.02
N TRP A 93 10.31 1.50 33.45
CA TRP A 93 11.42 1.82 32.56
C TRP A 93 11.61 0.73 31.48
N TYR A 94 11.68 -0.54 31.88
CA TYR A 94 11.78 -1.65 30.92
C TYR A 94 10.57 -1.74 29.99
N LEU A 95 9.37 -1.41 30.47
CA LEU A 95 8.16 -1.36 29.64
C LEU A 95 8.26 -0.29 28.55
N ASP A 96 8.77 0.90 28.86
CA ASP A 96 8.93 1.98 27.87
C ASP A 96 10.09 1.69 26.89
N VAL A 97 11.15 1.00 27.33
CA VAL A 97 12.18 0.42 26.46
C VAL A 97 11.56 -0.63 25.52
N PHE A 98 10.74 -1.54 26.05
CA PHE A 98 10.07 -2.60 25.28
C PHE A 98 9.16 -2.04 24.19
N ARG A 99 8.32 -1.07 24.55
CA ARG A 99 7.47 -0.31 23.61
C ARG A 99 8.30 0.29 22.50
N SER A 100 9.40 0.96 22.84
CA SER A 100 10.25 1.61 21.85
C SER A 100 10.89 0.62 20.88
N LEU A 101 11.35 -0.54 21.37
CA LEU A 101 11.84 -1.61 20.49
C LEU A 101 10.75 -2.16 19.59
N ASN A 102 9.51 -2.34 20.10
CA ASN A 102 8.38 -2.81 19.29
C ASN A 102 8.10 -1.88 18.08
N TRP A 103 8.29 -0.57 18.24
CA TRP A 103 8.17 0.43 17.17
C TRP A 103 9.40 0.47 16.25
N LEU A 104 10.61 0.37 16.81
CA LEU A 104 11.86 0.51 16.05
C LEU A 104 12.19 -0.71 15.20
N LEU A 105 11.84 -1.92 15.64
CA LEU A 105 12.17 -3.16 14.93
C LEU A 105 11.59 -3.22 13.50
N PRO A 106 10.27 -2.99 13.25
CA PRO A 106 9.74 -2.96 11.89
C PRO A 106 10.37 -1.85 11.04
N LEU A 107 10.54 -0.65 11.61
CA LEU A 107 11.14 0.50 10.90
C LEU A 107 12.59 0.22 10.49
N GLY A 108 13.42 -0.22 11.44
CA GLY A 108 14.82 -0.52 11.24
C GLY A 108 15.06 -1.78 10.40
N GLY A 109 14.12 -2.73 10.41
CA GLY A 109 14.20 -3.94 9.58
C GLY A 109 13.74 -3.70 8.14
N TRP A 110 12.53 -3.16 7.95
CA TRP A 110 11.90 -3.10 6.63
C TRP A 110 12.40 -1.96 5.76
N VAL A 111 12.52 -0.74 6.27
CA VAL A 111 12.90 0.44 5.46
C VAL A 111 14.25 0.24 4.74
N PRO A 112 15.35 -0.13 5.42
CA PRO A 112 16.60 -0.38 4.71
C PRO A 112 16.48 -1.59 3.77
N SER A 113 15.80 -2.66 4.18
CA SER A 113 15.66 -3.88 3.34
C SER A 113 14.98 -3.59 2.00
N VAL A 114 13.90 -2.79 1.99
CA VAL A 114 13.21 -2.42 0.75
C VAL A 114 14.04 -1.48 -0.12
N LEU A 115 14.80 -0.56 0.50
CA LEU A 115 15.70 0.32 -0.23
C LEU A 115 16.82 -0.47 -0.91
N PHE A 116 17.43 -1.44 -0.21
CA PHE A 116 18.44 -2.32 -0.79
C PHE A 116 17.87 -3.18 -1.93
N LEU A 117 16.68 -3.76 -1.74
CA LEU A 117 16.00 -4.53 -2.80
C LEU A 117 15.71 -3.69 -4.04
N ALA A 118 15.17 -2.48 -3.87
CA ALA A 118 14.88 -1.58 -4.98
C ALA A 118 16.16 -1.11 -5.67
N ALA A 119 17.18 -0.71 -4.91
CA ALA A 119 18.47 -0.27 -5.44
C ALA A 119 19.17 -1.38 -6.23
N ASP A 120 19.14 -2.62 -5.73
CA ASP A 120 19.73 -3.77 -6.41
C ASP A 120 19.07 -4.02 -7.77
N MET A 121 17.73 -4.08 -7.79
CA MET A 121 16.98 -4.30 -9.03
C MET A 121 17.22 -3.18 -10.05
N GLN A 122 17.24 -1.92 -9.63
CA GLN A 122 17.54 -0.79 -10.52
C GLN A 122 18.98 -0.82 -11.06
N ARG A 123 19.94 -1.25 -10.23
CA ARG A 123 21.33 -1.43 -10.66
C ARG A 123 21.47 -2.55 -11.69
N GLU A 124 20.68 -3.61 -11.58
CA GLU A 124 20.72 -4.71 -12.54
C GLU A 124 20.00 -4.40 -13.85
N GLU A 125 18.88 -3.67 -13.80
CA GLU A 125 18.20 -3.18 -15.01
C GLU A 125 19.07 -2.17 -15.77
N SER A 126 19.70 -1.22 -15.05
CA SER A 126 20.60 -0.23 -15.68
C SER A 126 21.83 -0.87 -16.34
N ARG A 127 22.37 -1.95 -15.76
CA ARG A 127 23.49 -2.74 -16.31
C ARG A 127 23.06 -3.75 -17.39
N GLY A 128 21.76 -3.96 -17.59
CA GLY A 128 21.23 -4.96 -18.51
C GLY A 128 21.35 -6.41 -18.02
N THR A 129 21.86 -6.65 -16.81
CA THR A 129 21.99 -8.01 -16.23
C THR A 129 20.64 -8.65 -15.95
N ALA A 130 19.60 -7.86 -15.69
CA ALA A 130 18.24 -8.35 -15.53
C ALA A 130 17.73 -9.06 -16.79
N THR A 131 18.03 -8.53 -17.98
CA THR A 131 17.66 -9.16 -19.26
C THR A 131 18.36 -10.50 -19.45
N PHE A 132 19.64 -10.61 -19.07
CA PHE A 132 20.36 -11.89 -19.11
C PHE A 132 19.75 -12.92 -18.14
N LEU A 133 19.35 -12.49 -16.93
CA LEU A 133 18.68 -13.37 -15.97
C LEU A 133 17.33 -13.87 -16.48
N ARG A 134 16.59 -13.04 -17.24
CA ARG A 134 15.31 -13.43 -17.89
C ARG A 134 15.49 -14.47 -18.98
N LEU A 135 16.62 -14.45 -19.69
CA LEU A 135 16.95 -15.42 -20.74
C LEU A 135 17.59 -16.71 -20.21
N SER A 136 17.94 -16.74 -18.92
CA SER A 136 18.50 -17.93 -18.30
C SER A 136 17.47 -19.08 -18.27
N PRO A 137 17.91 -20.34 -18.35
CA PRO A 137 17.01 -21.50 -18.31
C PRO A 137 16.36 -21.72 -16.92
N GLN A 138 16.72 -20.91 -15.91
CA GLN A 138 16.19 -21.06 -14.57
C GLN A 138 14.75 -20.51 -14.48
N PRO A 139 13.88 -21.15 -13.69
CA PRO A 139 12.54 -20.63 -13.48
C PRO A 139 12.63 -19.27 -12.78
N ALA A 140 11.84 -18.29 -13.24
CA ALA A 140 11.77 -16.95 -12.65
C ALA A 140 11.57 -16.96 -11.13
N ALA A 141 10.84 -17.94 -10.61
CA ALA A 141 10.63 -18.12 -9.18
C ALA A 141 11.94 -18.39 -8.41
N ALA A 142 12.87 -19.19 -8.93
CA ALA A 142 14.15 -19.46 -8.27
C ALA A 142 15.03 -18.22 -8.23
N VAL A 143 15.10 -17.48 -9.34
CA VAL A 143 15.85 -16.22 -9.43
C VAL A 143 15.29 -15.18 -8.45
N LEU A 144 13.97 -14.99 -8.45
CA LEU A 144 13.31 -14.01 -7.59
C LEU A 144 13.40 -14.36 -6.10
N THR A 145 13.18 -15.63 -5.72
CA THR A 145 13.34 -16.06 -4.31
C THR A 145 14.77 -15.91 -3.83
N GLY A 146 15.75 -16.19 -4.69
CA GLY A 146 17.17 -15.98 -4.36
C GLY A 146 17.48 -14.52 -4.06
N LYS A 147 16.86 -13.58 -4.80
CA LYS A 147 16.98 -12.15 -4.54
C LYS A 147 16.26 -11.69 -3.28
N LEU A 148 15.02 -12.15 -3.08
CA LEU A 148 14.19 -11.75 -1.94
C LEU A 148 14.90 -11.99 -0.60
N TRP A 149 15.59 -13.12 -0.46
CA TRP A 149 16.31 -13.47 0.78
C TRP A 149 17.80 -13.11 0.74
N GLY A 150 18.41 -13.10 -0.45
CA GLY A 150 19.83 -12.83 -0.62
C GLY A 150 20.20 -11.36 -0.50
N VAL A 151 19.42 -10.47 -1.12
CA VAL A 151 19.72 -9.03 -1.18
C VAL A 151 19.64 -8.35 0.19
N PRO A 152 18.56 -8.51 0.97
CA PRO A 152 18.45 -7.90 2.31
C PRO A 152 19.14 -8.73 3.40
N SER A 153 19.95 -9.74 3.07
CA SER A 153 20.52 -10.67 4.06
C SER A 153 21.39 -9.98 5.13
N LEU A 154 22.15 -8.93 4.78
CA LEU A 154 22.92 -8.14 5.75
C LEU A 154 22.00 -7.32 6.67
N CYS A 155 20.91 -6.74 6.14
CA CYS A 155 19.89 -6.08 6.96
C CYS A 155 19.19 -7.08 7.88
N GLY A 156 18.93 -8.30 7.39
CA GLY A 156 18.42 -9.41 8.17
C GLY A 156 19.36 -9.81 9.31
N LEU A 157 20.68 -9.80 9.09
CA LEU A 157 21.68 -10.05 10.14
C LEU A 157 21.66 -8.96 11.21
N MET A 158 21.62 -7.68 10.80
CA MET A 158 21.50 -6.55 11.74
C MET A 158 20.21 -6.67 12.57
N PHE A 159 19.09 -6.97 11.91
CA PHE A 159 17.81 -7.19 12.57
C PHE A 159 17.86 -8.37 13.55
N ALA A 160 18.42 -9.51 13.13
CA ALA A 160 18.58 -10.69 13.97
C ALA A 160 19.44 -10.41 15.21
N SER A 161 20.44 -9.54 15.10
CA SER A 161 21.28 -9.15 16.25
C SER A 161 20.55 -8.32 17.31
N ALA A 162 19.41 -7.70 16.97
CA ALA A 162 18.59 -6.93 17.91
C ALA A 162 17.54 -7.81 18.65
N VAL A 163 17.29 -9.02 18.14
CA VAL A 163 16.34 -9.98 18.73
C VAL A 163 16.73 -10.37 20.17
N PRO A 164 18.00 -10.67 20.50
CA PRO A 164 18.39 -10.99 21.87
C PRO A 164 18.08 -9.86 22.87
N LEU A 165 18.32 -8.61 22.48
CA LEU A 165 17.99 -7.45 23.32
C LEU A 165 16.48 -7.34 23.54
N HIS A 166 15.69 -7.48 22.48
CA HIS A 166 14.22 -7.44 22.56
C HIS A 166 13.66 -8.55 23.45
N LEU A 167 14.14 -9.79 23.30
CA LEU A 167 13.74 -10.92 24.14
C LEU A 167 14.17 -10.75 25.60
N TRP A 168 15.35 -10.18 25.84
CA TRP A 168 15.82 -9.89 27.20
C TRP A 168 14.93 -8.85 27.88
N VAL A 169 14.61 -7.75 27.20
CA VAL A 169 13.68 -6.72 27.73
C VAL A 169 12.27 -7.28 27.91
N ALA A 170 11.79 -8.11 26.97
CA ALA A 170 10.49 -8.79 27.08
C ALA A 170 10.40 -9.63 28.36
N HIS A 171 11.49 -10.32 28.71
CA HIS A 171 11.56 -11.09 29.95
C HIS A 171 11.51 -10.21 31.21
N GLN A 172 12.17 -9.04 31.22
CA GLN A 172 12.14 -8.11 32.36
C GLN A 172 10.73 -7.58 32.66
N VAL A 173 9.90 -7.42 31.62
CA VAL A 173 8.51 -6.95 31.74
C VAL A 173 7.53 -8.12 31.92
N SER A 174 8.04 -9.37 32.05
CA SER A 174 7.22 -10.58 32.10
C SER A 174 6.20 -10.66 30.95
N ALA A 175 6.64 -10.28 29.74
CA ALA A 175 5.77 -10.27 28.56
C ALA A 175 5.25 -11.68 28.25
N ASP A 176 3.98 -11.75 27.85
CA ASP A 176 3.33 -13.02 27.51
C ASP A 176 4.06 -13.70 26.34
N PRO A 177 4.47 -14.98 26.45
CA PRO A 177 5.11 -15.70 25.36
C PRO A 177 4.27 -15.75 24.07
N GLN A 178 2.93 -15.80 24.21
CA GLN A 178 2.03 -15.79 23.05
C GLN A 178 2.13 -14.48 22.28
N PHE A 179 2.27 -13.36 23.00
CA PHE A 179 2.48 -12.04 22.40
C PHE A 179 3.78 -12.02 21.60
N VAL A 180 4.88 -12.47 22.20
CA VAL A 180 6.21 -12.43 21.57
C VAL A 180 6.23 -13.27 20.29
N VAL A 181 5.66 -14.48 20.32
CA VAL A 181 5.55 -15.35 19.14
C VAL A 181 4.66 -14.71 18.07
N GLY A 182 3.50 -14.19 18.44
CA GLY A 182 2.59 -13.50 17.52
C GLY A 182 3.26 -12.29 16.85
N TYR A 183 4.06 -11.54 17.60
CA TYR A 183 4.75 -10.35 17.12
C TYR A 183 5.76 -10.69 16.02
N TYR A 184 6.63 -11.67 16.29
CA TYR A 184 7.61 -12.12 15.28
C TYR A 184 6.95 -12.81 14.09
N LEU A 185 5.85 -13.52 14.29
CA LEU A 185 5.10 -14.15 13.20
C LEU A 185 4.48 -13.11 12.27
N LEU A 186 3.88 -12.05 12.81
CA LEU A 186 3.34 -10.94 12.02
C LEU A 186 4.43 -10.12 11.33
N LEU A 187 5.58 -9.91 11.99
CA LEU A 187 6.76 -9.30 11.35
C LEU A 187 7.24 -10.14 10.16
N ALA A 188 7.35 -11.46 10.32
CA ALA A 188 7.72 -12.36 9.24
C ALA A 188 6.71 -12.31 8.09
N ALA A 189 5.41 -12.38 8.38
CA ALA A 189 4.37 -12.24 7.36
C ALA A 189 4.42 -10.90 6.62
N GLY A 190 4.72 -9.81 7.34
CA GLY A 190 4.96 -8.49 6.76
C GLY A 190 6.14 -8.49 5.77
N THR A 191 7.27 -9.15 6.09
CA THR A 191 8.39 -9.28 5.14
C THR A 191 7.99 -10.04 3.87
N VAL A 192 7.19 -11.10 4.02
CA VAL A 192 6.72 -11.95 2.91
C VAL A 192 5.82 -11.18 1.94
N LEU A 193 5.07 -10.19 2.42
CA LEU A 193 4.30 -9.27 1.57
C LEU A 193 5.16 -8.14 0.99
N LEU A 194 5.93 -7.47 1.85
CA LEU A 194 6.60 -6.23 1.51
C LEU A 194 7.71 -6.44 0.47
N PHE A 195 8.53 -7.48 0.61
CA PHE A 195 9.67 -7.68 -0.29
C PHE A 195 9.24 -7.97 -1.75
N PRO A 196 8.27 -8.87 -2.05
CA PRO A 196 7.75 -9.03 -3.40
C PRO A 196 7.10 -7.76 -3.95
N LEU A 197 6.42 -6.99 -3.11
CA LEU A 197 5.79 -5.74 -3.53
C LEU A 197 6.84 -4.68 -3.93
N THR A 198 7.92 -4.57 -3.17
CA THR A 198 9.06 -3.69 -3.51
C THR A 198 9.73 -4.10 -4.82
N LEU A 199 10.00 -5.39 -5.01
CA LEU A 199 10.58 -5.87 -6.27
C LEU A 199 9.62 -5.66 -7.45
N LEU A 200 8.31 -5.80 -7.24
CA LEU A 200 7.31 -5.55 -8.27
C LEU A 200 7.31 -4.07 -8.66
N LEU A 201 7.33 -3.16 -7.69
CA LEU A 201 7.46 -1.72 -7.91
C LEU A 201 8.74 -1.41 -8.71
N ALA A 202 9.88 -1.99 -8.31
CA ALA A 202 11.15 -1.81 -9.01
C ALA A 202 11.13 -2.39 -10.43
N ALA A 203 10.48 -3.52 -10.67
CA ALA A 203 10.32 -4.13 -11.99
C ALA A 203 9.38 -3.32 -12.91
N ILE A 204 8.34 -2.70 -12.36
CA ILE A 204 7.46 -1.80 -13.11
C ILE A 204 8.23 -0.57 -13.59
N ALA A 205 9.07 0.00 -12.72
CA ALA A 205 9.89 1.16 -13.03
C ALA A 205 11.06 0.83 -13.99
N GLY A 206 11.73 -0.31 -13.81
CA GLY A 206 12.91 -0.73 -14.58
C GLY A 206 12.63 -1.05 -16.05
N ASN A 207 11.42 -1.49 -16.40
CA ASN A 207 11.04 -1.75 -17.79
C ASN A 207 10.78 -0.47 -18.63
N GLN A 208 10.78 0.71 -18.01
CA GLN A 208 10.68 1.92 -18.81
C GLN A 208 12.02 2.14 -19.51
N GLN A 209 12.01 2.05 -20.85
CA GLN A 209 13.14 2.14 -21.77
C GLN A 209 14.00 3.43 -21.66
N GLN A 210 13.76 4.27 -20.65
CA GLN A 210 14.53 5.45 -20.33
C GLN A 210 15.48 5.19 -19.16
N ARG A 211 16.76 5.00 -19.51
CA ARG A 211 17.94 5.02 -18.64
C ARG A 211 18.19 6.42 -18.03
N SER A 212 17.20 7.07 -17.42
CA SER A 212 17.43 8.37 -16.77
C SER A 212 17.45 8.22 -15.26
N ASP A 213 18.48 8.75 -14.62
CA ASP A 213 18.73 8.72 -13.17
C ASP A 213 17.50 9.15 -12.35
N ILE A 214 16.66 10.04 -12.89
CA ILE A 214 15.37 10.47 -12.31
C ILE A 214 14.45 9.30 -11.95
N PHE A 215 14.32 8.27 -12.79
CA PHE A 215 13.43 7.13 -12.52
C PHE A 215 14.00 6.21 -11.46
N SER A 216 15.33 6.06 -11.40
CA SER A 216 15.98 5.30 -10.33
C SER A 216 15.78 5.99 -8.97
N GLY A 217 15.94 7.32 -8.91
CA GLY A 217 15.68 8.12 -7.71
C GLY A 217 14.21 8.05 -7.28
N LEU A 218 13.27 8.22 -8.22
CA LEU A 218 11.84 8.10 -7.93
C LEU A 218 11.49 6.70 -7.40
N THR A 219 12.07 5.64 -7.95
CA THR A 219 11.84 4.26 -7.49
C THR A 219 12.31 4.08 -6.06
N LEU A 220 13.46 4.65 -5.69
CA LEU A 220 13.98 4.59 -4.33
C LEU A 220 13.09 5.37 -3.35
N VAL A 221 12.62 6.56 -3.74
CA VAL A 221 11.67 7.35 -2.92
C VAL A 221 10.37 6.58 -2.71
N LEU A 222 9.81 5.98 -3.77
CA LEU A 222 8.59 5.19 -3.67
C LEU A 222 8.80 3.90 -2.86
N ALA A 223 9.94 3.23 -2.99
CA ALA A 223 10.26 2.04 -2.21
C ALA A 223 10.47 2.37 -0.72
N GLY A 224 11.19 3.45 -0.42
CA GLY A 224 11.36 3.95 0.95
C GLY A 224 10.04 4.40 1.56
N GLY A 225 9.21 5.13 0.80
CA GLY A 225 7.86 5.51 1.20
C GLY A 225 6.95 4.31 1.43
N LEU A 226 7.05 3.27 0.59
CA LEU A 226 6.33 2.00 0.80
C LEU A 226 6.79 1.32 2.08
N GLY A 227 8.10 1.22 2.33
CA GLY A 227 8.64 0.62 3.56
C GLY A 227 8.24 1.37 4.82
N LEU A 228 8.35 2.70 4.82
CA LEU A 228 7.97 3.54 5.94
C LEU A 228 6.45 3.50 6.17
N GLY A 229 5.67 3.70 5.12
CA GLY A 229 4.21 3.66 5.17
C GLY A 229 3.71 2.31 5.66
N PHE A 230 4.24 1.20 5.13
CA PHE A 230 3.89 -0.14 5.58
C PHE A 230 4.27 -0.39 7.05
N SER A 231 5.44 0.10 7.50
CA SER A 231 5.86 -0.01 8.90
C SER A 231 4.89 0.72 9.84
N LEU A 232 4.50 1.95 9.48
CA LEU A 232 3.56 2.75 10.27
C LEU A 232 2.15 2.15 10.26
N THR A 233 1.65 1.74 9.10
CA THR A 233 0.35 1.07 9.00
C THR A 233 0.36 -0.25 9.75
N PHE A 234 1.44 -1.04 9.65
CA PHE A 234 1.60 -2.26 10.44
C PHE A 234 1.45 -1.94 11.93
N LEU A 235 2.19 -0.96 12.46
CA LEU A 235 2.14 -0.58 13.87
C LEU A 235 0.74 -0.10 14.29
N LEU A 236 0.11 0.78 13.52
CA LEU A 236 -1.23 1.32 13.81
C LEU A 236 -2.32 0.25 13.73
N SER A 237 -2.33 -0.58 12.68
CA SER A 237 -3.29 -1.68 12.53
C SER A 237 -3.10 -2.72 13.62
N ASN A 238 -1.87 -3.01 14.00
CA ASN A 238 -1.57 -3.92 15.09
C ASN A 238 -2.07 -3.38 16.43
N LEU A 239 -1.86 -2.09 16.71
CA LEU A 239 -2.38 -1.45 17.91
C LEU A 239 -3.92 -1.52 18.00
N ALA A 240 -4.62 -1.34 16.88
CA ALA A 240 -6.07 -1.33 16.84
C ALA A 240 -6.71 -2.74 16.80
N ILE A 241 -6.07 -3.69 16.13
CA ILE A 241 -6.66 -5.01 15.83
C ILE A 241 -6.02 -6.10 16.66
N ALA A 242 -4.69 -6.19 16.68
CA ALA A 242 -3.94 -7.36 17.14
C ALA A 242 -3.52 -7.31 18.62
N TRP A 243 -3.36 -6.13 19.19
CA TRP A 243 -2.80 -5.92 20.54
C TRP A 243 -3.79 -5.21 21.47
N GLU A 244 -5.07 -5.54 21.38
CA GLU A 244 -6.08 -5.01 22.31
C GLU A 244 -6.10 -5.75 23.66
N GLY A 245 -6.62 -5.08 24.69
CA GLY A 245 -6.78 -5.66 26.03
C GLY A 245 -5.47 -5.64 26.83
N PRO A 246 -5.12 -6.73 27.54
CA PRO A 246 -3.94 -6.78 28.39
C PRO A 246 -2.62 -6.79 27.61
N ASP A 247 -2.62 -6.62 26.28
CA ASP A 247 -1.40 -6.49 25.47
C ASP A 247 -1.20 -5.06 24.94
N ALA A 248 -2.23 -4.21 25.02
CA ALA A 248 -2.17 -2.83 24.53
C ALA A 248 -1.12 -2.03 25.29
N HIS A 249 -0.90 -2.37 26.57
CA HIS A 249 0.15 -1.75 27.39
C HIS A 249 1.55 -2.06 26.89
N TYR A 250 1.78 -3.08 26.05
CA TYR A 250 3.10 -3.31 25.43
C TYR A 250 3.39 -2.40 24.23
N PHE A 251 2.39 -1.63 23.76
CA PHE A 251 2.52 -0.74 22.60
C PHE A 251 2.21 0.73 22.91
N THR A 252 1.18 1.02 23.72
CA THR A 252 0.80 2.40 24.07
C THR A 252 0.18 2.49 25.47
N GLN A 253 -0.18 3.71 25.89
CA GLN A 253 -0.95 3.99 27.10
C GLN A 253 -2.47 4.06 26.85
N ALA A 254 -2.94 3.97 25.59
CA ALA A 254 -4.32 4.30 25.21
C ALA A 254 -5.31 3.14 25.40
N THR A 255 -6.58 3.52 25.60
CA THR A 255 -7.74 2.67 25.90
C THR A 255 -8.22 1.81 24.72
N ASN A 256 -8.85 0.67 25.06
CA ASN A 256 -9.48 -0.28 24.14
C ASN A 256 -10.52 0.37 23.19
N PHE A 257 -10.43 0.11 21.89
CA PHE A 257 -11.43 0.48 20.90
C PHE A 257 -11.93 -0.77 20.17
N PRO A 258 -13.16 -1.25 20.44
CA PRO A 258 -13.64 -2.46 19.79
C PRO A 258 -13.69 -2.28 18.26
N VAL A 259 -12.95 -3.12 17.54
CA VAL A 259 -12.87 -3.14 16.08
C VAL A 259 -13.78 -4.24 15.59
N TYR A 260 -14.72 -3.87 14.72
CA TYR A 260 -15.66 -4.78 14.11
C TYR A 260 -15.36 -4.98 12.63
N TRP A 261 -15.65 -6.19 12.14
CA TRP A 261 -15.70 -6.50 10.72
C TRP A 261 -16.99 -7.24 10.41
N PHE A 262 -17.89 -6.59 9.66
CA PHE A 262 -19.27 -7.04 9.45
C PHE A 262 -19.99 -7.33 10.78
N GLY A 263 -19.84 -6.45 11.77
CA GLY A 263 -20.44 -6.61 13.10
C GLY A 263 -19.75 -7.64 14.00
N HIS A 264 -18.79 -8.43 13.51
CA HIS A 264 -18.02 -9.36 14.34
C HIS A 264 -16.81 -8.65 14.96
N ARG A 265 -16.67 -8.73 16.29
CA ARG A 265 -15.54 -8.13 17.00
C ARG A 265 -14.23 -8.87 16.71
N LEU A 266 -13.33 -8.24 15.95
CA LEU A 266 -12.04 -8.82 15.56
C LEU A 266 -11.04 -8.88 16.71
N ASN A 267 -11.13 -7.94 17.66
CA ASN A 267 -10.25 -7.84 18.82
C ASN A 267 -10.81 -8.48 20.08
N GLY A 268 -11.81 -9.37 19.94
CA GLY A 268 -12.37 -10.12 21.07
C GLY A 268 -11.45 -11.20 21.60
N THR A 269 -10.63 -11.81 20.74
CA THR A 269 -9.61 -12.80 21.14
C THR A 269 -8.34 -12.63 20.32
N ARG A 270 -7.17 -12.81 20.95
CA ARG A 270 -5.85 -12.72 20.28
C ARG A 270 -5.77 -13.61 19.02
N PHE A 271 -6.34 -14.81 19.10
CA PHE A 271 -6.32 -15.75 17.97
C PHE A 271 -7.04 -15.20 16.74
N ILE A 272 -8.25 -14.66 16.90
CA ILE A 272 -9.02 -14.09 15.78
C ILE A 272 -8.25 -12.92 15.16
N SER A 273 -7.69 -12.04 15.98
CA SER A 273 -6.96 -10.87 15.52
C SER A 273 -5.68 -11.22 14.74
N TYR A 274 -4.88 -12.16 15.25
CA TYR A 274 -3.70 -12.65 14.54
C TYR A 274 -4.06 -13.42 13.28
N ALA A 275 -5.03 -14.33 13.35
CA ALA A 275 -5.46 -15.12 12.20
C ALA A 275 -5.99 -14.22 11.07
N PHE A 276 -6.82 -13.22 11.42
CA PHE A 276 -7.33 -12.25 10.46
C PHE A 276 -6.19 -11.46 9.83
N THR A 277 -5.29 -10.86 10.62
CA THR A 277 -4.17 -10.07 10.10
C THR A 277 -3.24 -10.93 9.23
N LEU A 278 -2.89 -12.13 9.68
CA LEU A 278 -2.04 -13.07 8.95
C LEU A 278 -2.66 -13.49 7.61
N ALA A 279 -3.95 -13.83 7.61
CA ALA A 279 -4.65 -14.24 6.39
C ALA A 279 -4.63 -13.12 5.33
N ASN A 280 -4.87 -11.87 5.73
CA ASN A 280 -4.83 -10.73 4.83
C ASN A 280 -3.40 -10.48 4.29
N LEU A 281 -2.38 -10.55 5.14
CA LEU A 281 -0.98 -10.38 4.73
C LEU A 281 -0.54 -11.47 3.74
N LEU A 282 -0.83 -12.74 4.03
CA LEU A 282 -0.46 -13.87 3.17
C LEU A 282 -1.25 -13.86 1.85
N TRP A 283 -2.53 -13.50 1.88
CA TRP A 283 -3.35 -13.35 0.69
C TRP A 283 -2.78 -12.30 -0.26
N LEU A 284 -2.48 -11.11 0.27
CA LEU A 284 -1.85 -10.03 -0.51
C LEU A 284 -0.44 -10.42 -0.99
N ALA A 285 0.32 -11.17 -0.19
CA ALA A 285 1.65 -11.64 -0.58
C ALA A 285 1.58 -12.58 -1.80
N GLY A 286 0.58 -13.46 -1.84
CA GLY A 286 0.32 -14.33 -2.99
C GLY A 286 0.06 -13.54 -4.28
N TRP A 287 -0.71 -12.45 -4.18
CA TRP A 287 -0.96 -11.55 -5.32
C TRP A 287 0.28 -10.77 -5.74
N ALA A 288 1.03 -10.20 -4.78
CA ALA A 288 2.28 -9.50 -5.05
C ALA A 288 3.30 -10.43 -5.75
N TRP A 289 3.42 -11.67 -5.27
CA TRP A 289 4.27 -12.70 -5.88
C TRP A 289 3.83 -13.06 -7.31
N THR A 290 2.53 -13.24 -7.53
CA THR A 290 1.97 -13.55 -8.85
C THR A 290 2.25 -12.44 -9.85
N GLY A 291 2.03 -11.17 -9.44
CA GLY A 291 2.33 -10.00 -10.25
C GLY A 291 3.82 -9.87 -10.56
N LEU A 292 4.68 -10.08 -9.54
CA LEU A 292 6.13 -10.03 -9.69
C LEU A 292 6.65 -11.09 -10.67
N LYS A 293 6.24 -12.35 -10.51
CA LYS A 293 6.65 -13.46 -11.38
C LYS A 293 6.27 -13.18 -12.84
N ARG A 294 5.06 -12.68 -13.07
CA ARG A 294 4.58 -12.35 -14.42
C ARG A 294 5.35 -11.20 -15.03
N ARG A 295 5.50 -10.09 -14.28
CA ARG A 295 6.21 -8.90 -14.77
C ARG A 295 7.70 -9.14 -14.99
N PHE A 296 8.30 -10.03 -14.21
CA PHE A 296 9.68 -10.44 -14.42
C PHE A 296 9.86 -11.24 -15.71
N ALA A 297 8.93 -12.17 -16.01
CA ALA A 297 8.97 -13.00 -17.20
C ALA A 297 8.67 -12.22 -18.49
N ASP A 298 7.64 -11.37 -18.47
CA ASP A 298 7.30 -10.48 -19.58
C ASP A 298 7.21 -9.03 -19.10
N PRO A 299 8.23 -8.20 -19.41
CA PRO A 299 8.24 -6.80 -19.04
C PRO A 299 7.12 -6.00 -19.72
N GLN A 300 6.70 -6.33 -20.94
CA GLN A 300 5.73 -5.52 -21.70
C GLN A 300 4.27 -5.89 -21.39
N ALA A 301 4.03 -7.06 -20.81
CA ALA A 301 2.70 -7.48 -20.39
C ALA A 301 2.16 -6.67 -19.19
N PRO A 302 0.83 -6.51 -19.06
CA PRO A 302 0.22 -5.99 -17.84
C PRO A 302 0.53 -6.91 -16.65
N VAL A 303 0.69 -6.32 -15.46
CA VAL A 303 1.11 -7.07 -14.25
C VAL A 303 0.08 -8.12 -13.85
N PHE A 304 -1.22 -7.79 -13.97
CA PHE A 304 -2.32 -8.71 -13.67
C PHE A 304 -3.22 -8.91 -14.88
N ARG A 305 -3.85 -10.08 -14.96
CA ARG A 305 -4.98 -10.30 -15.87
C ARG A 305 -6.17 -9.48 -15.36
N LYS A 306 -7.09 -9.10 -16.25
CA LYS A 306 -8.28 -8.34 -15.84
C LYS A 306 -9.12 -9.10 -14.83
N SER A 307 -9.30 -10.41 -15.02
CA SER A 307 -9.98 -11.29 -14.05
C SER A 307 -9.31 -11.29 -12.67
N GLN A 308 -7.97 -11.33 -12.63
CA GLN A 308 -7.20 -11.26 -11.38
C GLN A 308 -7.36 -9.90 -10.71
N ALA A 309 -7.35 -8.81 -11.48
CA ALA A 309 -7.55 -7.48 -10.95
C ALA A 309 -8.97 -7.26 -10.41
N TYR A 310 -10.00 -7.87 -11.02
CA TYR A 310 -11.36 -7.86 -10.48
C TYR A 310 -11.45 -8.55 -9.13
N LEU A 311 -10.79 -9.70 -8.98
CA LEU A 311 -10.74 -10.41 -7.70
C LEU A 311 -10.02 -9.57 -6.63
N LEU A 312 -8.89 -8.95 -6.98
CA LEU A 312 -8.12 -8.12 -6.05
C LEU A 312 -8.89 -6.86 -5.63
N LEU A 313 -9.53 -6.17 -6.58
CA LEU A 313 -10.36 -4.99 -6.30
C LEU A 313 -11.60 -5.38 -5.49
N GLY A 314 -12.30 -6.45 -5.86
CA GLY A 314 -13.45 -6.95 -5.10
C GLY A 314 -13.09 -7.34 -3.67
N TYR A 315 -11.94 -7.99 -3.49
CA TYR A 315 -11.38 -8.27 -2.16
C TYR A 315 -11.10 -6.97 -1.38
N TRP A 316 -10.46 -5.96 -2.00
CA TRP A 316 -10.20 -4.68 -1.34
C TRP A 316 -11.49 -3.95 -0.93
N TYR A 317 -12.50 -3.96 -1.81
CA TYR A 317 -13.79 -3.32 -1.56
C TYR A 317 -14.54 -4.00 -0.42
N THR A 318 -14.58 -5.34 -0.41
CA THR A 318 -15.23 -6.14 0.64
C THR A 318 -14.50 -6.02 1.98
N LEU A 319 -13.16 -6.06 1.98
CA LEU A 319 -12.35 -5.89 3.19
C LEU A 319 -12.65 -4.54 3.85
N GLY A 320 -12.59 -3.45 3.08
CA GLY A 320 -12.85 -2.12 3.59
C GLY A 320 -14.31 -1.93 4.02
N LEU A 321 -15.26 -2.45 3.26
CA LEU A 321 -16.69 -2.36 3.60
C LEU A 321 -17.01 -3.05 4.91
N GLY A 322 -16.36 -4.18 5.21
CA GLY A 322 -16.55 -4.87 6.48
C GLY A 322 -16.12 -4.03 7.68
N PHE A 323 -15.08 -3.20 7.57
CA PHE A 323 -14.67 -2.27 8.64
C PHE A 323 -15.58 -1.05 8.79
N VAL A 324 -16.26 -0.65 7.71
CA VAL A 324 -17.29 0.41 7.79
C VAL A 324 -18.59 -0.16 8.38
N TRP A 325 -18.75 -1.48 8.42
CA TRP A 325 -19.96 -2.15 8.89
C TRP A 325 -19.89 -2.52 10.38
N GLU A 326 -20.68 -1.84 11.20
CA GLU A 326 -20.82 -2.06 12.64
C GLU A 326 -22.08 -2.86 12.99
N GLU A 327 -22.11 -3.42 14.21
CA GLU A 327 -23.23 -4.17 14.79
C GLU A 327 -24.58 -3.42 14.72
N HIS A 328 -24.55 -2.08 14.66
CA HIS A 328 -25.75 -1.22 14.63
C HIS A 328 -25.90 -0.38 13.34
N GLY A 329 -24.99 -0.45 12.36
CA GLY A 329 -25.07 0.35 11.12
C GLY A 329 -23.74 0.58 10.40
N LEU A 330 -23.65 1.63 9.58
CA LEU A 330 -22.38 2.10 9.02
C LEU A 330 -21.69 2.99 10.05
N TRP A 331 -20.37 2.82 10.27
CA TRP A 331 -19.57 3.82 10.98
C TRP A 331 -19.82 5.20 10.37
N GLY A 332 -19.81 6.22 11.24
CA GLY A 332 -20.13 7.61 10.88
C GLY A 332 -19.38 8.10 9.64
N ALA A 333 -19.84 9.23 9.08
CA ALA A 333 -19.36 9.75 7.79
C ALA A 333 -17.83 9.62 7.59
N GLU A 334 -17.04 9.89 8.63
CA GLU A 334 -15.57 9.71 8.75
C GLU A 334 -15.04 8.40 8.19
N ALA A 335 -15.55 7.27 8.67
CA ALA A 335 -15.09 5.96 8.21
C ALA A 335 -15.40 5.74 6.73
N LEU A 336 -16.53 6.28 6.27
CA LEU A 336 -17.00 6.16 4.90
C LEU A 336 -16.14 6.99 3.94
N GLN A 337 -15.64 8.17 4.35
CA GLN A 337 -14.62 8.90 3.55
C GLN A 337 -13.28 8.20 3.55
N ILE A 338 -12.81 7.71 4.69
CA ILE A 338 -11.55 6.95 4.76
C ILE A 338 -11.64 5.78 3.78
N TRP A 339 -12.74 5.03 3.80
CA TRP A 339 -12.99 3.95 2.87
C TRP A 339 -13.03 4.41 1.39
N HIS A 340 -13.70 5.52 1.06
CA HIS A 340 -13.66 6.09 -0.28
C HIS A 340 -12.24 6.53 -0.72
N ILE A 341 -11.43 7.08 0.18
CA ILE A 341 -10.03 7.43 -0.08
C ILE A 341 -9.22 6.16 -0.39
N LEU A 342 -9.39 5.11 0.42
CA LEU A 342 -8.74 3.82 0.19
C LEU A 342 -9.16 3.19 -1.15
N ILE A 343 -10.44 3.31 -1.54
CA ILE A 343 -10.93 2.87 -2.86
C ILE A 343 -10.29 3.68 -3.98
N LEU A 344 -10.21 5.01 -3.84
CA LEU A 344 -9.59 5.87 -4.84
C LEU A 344 -8.11 5.47 -5.07
N MET A 345 -7.37 5.23 -3.99
CA MET A 345 -5.98 4.78 -4.07
C MET A 345 -5.84 3.42 -4.76
N ALA A 346 -6.71 2.45 -4.42
CA ALA A 346 -6.73 1.14 -5.07
C ALA A 346 -7.10 1.25 -6.56
N ASN A 347 -8.05 2.13 -6.89
CA ASN A 347 -8.43 2.39 -8.27
C ASN A 347 -7.26 2.99 -9.06
N LEU A 348 -6.57 4.01 -8.53
CA LEU A 348 -5.37 4.61 -9.14
C LEU A 348 -4.26 3.58 -9.38
N ALA A 349 -4.00 2.72 -8.40
CA ALA A 349 -3.06 1.60 -8.55
C ALA A 349 -3.50 0.63 -9.66
N ALA A 350 -4.80 0.30 -9.73
CA ALA A 350 -5.34 -0.52 -10.80
C ALA A 350 -5.23 0.15 -12.18
N ILE A 351 -5.39 1.48 -12.30
CA ILE A 351 -5.14 2.21 -13.55
C ILE A 351 -3.69 2.01 -13.99
N ALA A 352 -2.73 2.19 -13.08
CA ALA A 352 -1.32 2.05 -13.38
C ALA A 352 -0.94 0.62 -13.82
N VAL A 353 -1.56 -0.39 -13.20
CA VAL A 353 -1.27 -1.81 -13.44
C VAL A 353 -1.98 -2.38 -14.68
N LEU A 354 -3.22 -1.97 -14.93
CA LEU A 354 -4.05 -2.51 -16.01
C LEU A 354 -3.92 -1.77 -17.33
N SER A 355 -3.44 -0.53 -17.34
CA SER A 355 -3.39 0.27 -18.57
C SER A 355 -2.28 -0.22 -19.52
N PRO A 356 -2.61 -0.81 -20.68
CA PRO A 356 -1.60 -1.25 -21.63
C PRO A 356 -0.84 -0.05 -22.21
N HIS A 357 0.42 -0.29 -22.57
CA HIS A 357 1.25 0.67 -23.29
C HIS A 357 0.78 0.84 -24.74
N ARG A 358 1.27 1.91 -25.38
CA ARG A 358 0.88 2.33 -26.73
C ARG A 358 0.89 1.21 -27.76
N GLN A 359 1.97 0.43 -27.85
CA GLN A 359 2.11 -0.62 -28.88
C GLN A 359 1.07 -1.72 -28.69
N THR A 360 0.97 -2.29 -27.48
CA THR A 360 -0.02 -3.31 -27.13
C THR A 360 -1.46 -2.87 -27.44
N LEU A 361 -1.80 -1.60 -27.17
CA LEU A 361 -3.12 -1.07 -27.45
C LEU A 361 -3.37 -0.86 -28.95
N LEU A 362 -2.35 -0.47 -29.72
CA LEU A 362 -2.44 -0.37 -31.18
C LEU A 362 -2.63 -1.74 -31.82
N ASP A 363 -1.88 -2.74 -31.35
CA ASP A 363 -1.99 -4.11 -31.84
C ASP A 363 -3.38 -4.69 -31.53
N TRP A 364 -3.90 -4.43 -30.32
CA TRP A 364 -5.28 -4.78 -30.00
C TRP A 364 -6.27 -4.06 -30.93
N ALA A 365 -6.13 -2.75 -31.12
CA ALA A 365 -7.04 -1.98 -31.97
C ALA A 365 -7.05 -2.47 -33.43
N ARG A 366 -5.90 -2.94 -33.94
CA ARG A 366 -5.73 -3.49 -35.28
C ARG A 366 -6.33 -4.91 -35.41
N HIS A 367 -6.05 -5.79 -34.45
CA HIS A 367 -6.37 -7.22 -34.55
C HIS A 367 -7.71 -7.65 -33.91
N ARG A 368 -8.40 -6.76 -33.19
CA ARG A 368 -9.70 -7.06 -32.56
C ARG A 368 -10.76 -7.62 -33.52
N HIS A 369 -10.70 -7.24 -34.80
CA HIS A 369 -11.67 -7.68 -35.81
C HIS A 369 -11.49 -9.15 -36.23
N HIS A 370 -10.30 -9.72 -36.00
CA HIS A 370 -9.99 -11.12 -36.32
C HIS A 370 -10.35 -12.08 -35.16
N ARG A 371 -10.41 -11.60 -33.92
CA ARG A 371 -10.78 -12.40 -32.73
C ARG A 371 -12.30 -12.41 -32.54
N ARG A 372 -13.00 -13.14 -33.41
CA ARG A 372 -14.42 -12.92 -33.72
C ARG A 372 -15.46 -13.68 -32.86
N GLN A 373 -15.12 -14.29 -31.73
CA GLN A 373 -16.12 -15.10 -31.01
C GLN A 373 -17.06 -14.28 -30.10
N TYR A 374 -16.60 -13.32 -29.27
CA TYR A 374 -17.49 -12.45 -28.48
C TYR A 374 -16.90 -11.05 -28.18
N PRO A 375 -17.50 -9.94 -28.67
CA PRO A 375 -16.92 -8.59 -28.55
C PRO A 375 -16.90 -8.04 -27.11
N TRP A 376 -17.81 -8.49 -26.25
CA TRP A 376 -17.85 -8.08 -24.84
C TRP A 376 -16.76 -8.79 -24.02
N GLN A 377 -16.52 -10.08 -24.27
CA GLN A 377 -15.44 -10.83 -23.62
C GLN A 377 -14.08 -10.24 -23.97
N ASP A 378 -13.87 -9.86 -25.23
CA ASP A 378 -12.61 -9.22 -25.63
C ASP A 378 -12.42 -7.84 -24.95
N LEU A 379 -13.49 -7.06 -24.78
CA LEU A 379 -13.39 -5.73 -24.16
C LEU A 379 -13.14 -5.78 -22.65
N PHE A 380 -13.81 -6.67 -21.92
CA PHE A 380 -13.76 -6.72 -20.46
C PHE A 380 -12.75 -7.73 -19.91
N LEU A 381 -12.49 -8.83 -20.62
CA LEU A 381 -11.64 -9.92 -20.10
C LEU A 381 -10.29 -10.01 -20.80
N ALA A 382 -10.15 -9.53 -22.05
CA ALA A 382 -8.87 -9.64 -22.73
C ALA A 382 -7.79 -8.76 -22.08
N GLU A 383 -6.58 -9.30 -22.02
CA GLU A 383 -5.45 -8.67 -21.33
C GLU A 383 -4.98 -7.39 -22.01
N ASN A 384 -5.12 -7.32 -23.35
CA ASN A 384 -4.59 -6.20 -24.15
C ASN A 384 -5.65 -5.12 -24.45
N SER A 385 -6.89 -5.31 -24.01
CA SER A 385 -7.96 -4.35 -24.28
C SER A 385 -7.88 -3.14 -23.34
N PRO A 386 -8.48 -1.98 -23.69
CA PRO A 386 -8.36 -0.75 -22.92
C PRO A 386 -8.71 -0.93 -21.44
N ALA A 387 -8.03 -0.20 -20.54
CA ALA A 387 -8.33 -0.23 -19.10
C ALA A 387 -9.67 0.39 -18.68
N PRO A 388 -10.19 1.49 -19.30
CA PRO A 388 -11.39 2.15 -18.78
C PRO A 388 -12.65 1.27 -18.67
N PRO A 389 -12.99 0.39 -19.64
CA PRO A 389 -14.11 -0.54 -19.50
C PRO A 389 -13.93 -1.51 -18.33
N ALA A 390 -12.67 -1.93 -18.08
CA ALA A 390 -12.40 -2.84 -16.98
C ALA A 390 -12.65 -2.16 -15.64
N ILE A 391 -12.14 -0.94 -15.47
CA ILE A 391 -12.36 -0.15 -14.25
C ILE A 391 -13.85 0.13 -14.07
N ALA A 392 -14.58 0.49 -15.14
CA ALA A 392 -16.02 0.70 -15.08
C ALA A 392 -16.79 -0.54 -14.56
N LEU A 393 -16.40 -1.74 -15.00
CA LEU A 393 -17.01 -2.98 -14.51
C LEU A 393 -16.70 -3.22 -13.02
N ALA A 394 -15.47 -2.97 -12.58
CA ALA A 394 -15.12 -3.05 -11.17
C ALA A 394 -15.91 -2.04 -10.32
N GLN A 395 -16.12 -0.82 -10.82
CA GLN A 395 -16.93 0.20 -10.13
C GLN A 395 -18.41 -0.18 -10.08
N ALA A 396 -18.96 -0.80 -11.13
CA ALA A 396 -20.32 -1.32 -11.09
C ALA A 396 -20.47 -2.41 -10.01
N GLY A 397 -19.46 -3.27 -9.85
CA GLY A 397 -19.38 -4.23 -8.75
C GLY A 397 -19.33 -3.57 -7.37
N LEU A 398 -18.55 -2.49 -7.20
CA LEU A 398 -18.49 -1.70 -5.97
C LEU A 398 -19.86 -1.09 -5.61
N VAL A 399 -20.52 -0.44 -6.56
CA VAL A 399 -21.86 0.16 -6.36
C VAL A 399 -22.90 -0.92 -6.05
N GLY A 400 -22.81 -2.09 -6.69
CA GLY A 400 -23.66 -3.24 -6.36
C GLY A 400 -23.43 -3.75 -4.94
N LEU A 401 -22.16 -3.89 -4.53
CA LEU A 401 -21.78 -4.33 -3.18
C LEU A 401 -22.28 -3.34 -2.12
N THR A 402 -22.13 -2.04 -2.34
CA THR A 402 -22.63 -1.00 -1.42
C THR A 402 -24.14 -0.97 -1.34
N ALA A 403 -24.83 -1.15 -2.47
CA ALA A 403 -26.29 -1.24 -2.50
C ALA A 403 -26.78 -2.44 -1.67
N ILE A 404 -26.18 -3.63 -1.86
CA ILE A 404 -26.52 -4.83 -1.09
C ILE A 404 -26.30 -4.58 0.41
N ALA A 405 -25.15 -4.01 0.77
CA ALA A 405 -24.86 -3.66 2.16
C ALA A 405 -25.92 -2.69 2.72
N LEU A 406 -26.22 -1.59 2.03
CA LEU A 406 -27.23 -0.62 2.48
C LEU A 406 -28.65 -1.21 2.61
N LEU A 407 -28.98 -2.25 1.84
CA LEU A 407 -30.26 -2.98 1.98
C LEU A 407 -30.32 -3.80 3.27
N CYS A 408 -29.19 -4.37 3.70
CA CYS A 408 -29.08 -5.16 4.94
C CYS A 408 -28.95 -4.28 6.21
N ALA A 409 -28.73 -2.97 6.07
CA ALA A 409 -28.51 -2.06 7.21
C ALA A 409 -29.84 -1.54 7.79
N ASN A 410 -30.23 -2.02 8.97
CA ASN A 410 -31.57 -1.79 9.54
C ASN A 410 -31.83 -0.35 10.05
N HIS A 411 -30.81 0.43 10.42
CA HIS A 411 -30.98 1.75 11.08
C HIS A 411 -30.66 2.98 10.20
N VAL A 412 -30.26 2.80 8.94
CA VAL A 412 -29.94 3.93 8.04
C VAL A 412 -31.20 4.45 7.38
N THR A 413 -31.46 5.75 7.46
CA THR A 413 -32.64 6.37 6.83
C THR A 413 -32.58 6.30 5.31
N THR A 414 -33.74 6.27 4.63
CA THR A 414 -33.81 6.22 3.15
C THR A 414 -33.01 7.34 2.45
N PRO A 415 -32.99 8.62 2.90
CA PRO A 415 -32.17 9.64 2.25
C PRO A 415 -30.66 9.42 2.44
N GLU A 416 -30.21 8.91 3.59
CA GLU A 416 -28.79 8.63 3.85
C GLU A 416 -28.28 7.48 2.98
N ARG A 417 -29.08 6.40 2.84
CA ARG A 417 -28.76 5.30 1.91
C ARG A 417 -28.52 5.81 0.50
N LEU A 418 -29.39 6.71 0.02
CA LEU A 418 -29.27 7.27 -1.31
C LEU A 418 -28.04 8.18 -1.45
N ARG A 419 -27.71 8.99 -0.44
CA ARG A 419 -26.51 9.84 -0.44
C ARG A 419 -25.22 9.01 -0.50
N VAL A 420 -25.12 7.94 0.31
CA VAL A 420 -23.97 7.02 0.28
C VAL A 420 -23.85 6.35 -1.09
N LEU A 421 -24.95 5.85 -1.64
CA LEU A 421 -24.95 5.24 -2.97
C LEU A 421 -24.50 6.23 -4.05
N MET A 422 -24.98 7.48 -4.00
CA MET A 422 -24.58 8.53 -4.94
C MET A 422 -23.10 8.91 -4.80
N ALA A 423 -22.58 8.97 -3.57
CA ALA A 423 -21.16 9.21 -3.32
C ALA A 423 -20.28 8.09 -3.92
N THR A 424 -20.69 6.82 -3.72
CA THR A 424 -19.97 5.66 -4.29
C THR A 424 -20.03 5.65 -5.82
N LEU A 425 -21.19 6.00 -6.40
CA LEU A 425 -21.36 6.14 -7.85
C LEU A 425 -20.48 7.26 -8.42
N LEU A 426 -20.46 8.43 -7.79
CA LEU A 426 -19.62 9.55 -8.21
C LEU A 426 -18.13 9.21 -8.12
N LEU A 427 -17.70 8.52 -7.07
CA LEU A 427 -16.32 8.04 -6.98
C LEU A 427 -15.98 7.08 -8.13
N GLY A 428 -16.92 6.19 -8.46
CA GLY A 428 -16.77 5.28 -9.58
C GLY A 428 -16.64 6.00 -10.92
N LEU A 429 -17.48 7.01 -11.17
CA LEU A 429 -17.43 7.85 -12.37
C LEU A 429 -16.11 8.62 -12.47
N TRP A 430 -15.63 9.20 -11.36
CA TRP A 430 -14.31 9.83 -11.29
C TRP A 430 -13.18 8.84 -11.62
N SER A 431 -13.26 7.62 -11.09
CA SER A 431 -12.27 6.57 -11.36
C SER A 431 -12.22 6.18 -12.84
N VAL A 432 -13.38 6.12 -13.51
CA VAL A 432 -13.47 5.87 -14.96
C VAL A 432 -12.91 7.05 -15.76
N LEU A 433 -13.21 8.29 -15.37
CA LEU A 433 -12.66 9.48 -16.03
C LEU A 433 -11.14 9.51 -15.95
N LEU A 434 -10.58 9.28 -14.76
CA LEU A 434 -9.14 9.16 -14.53
C LEU A 434 -8.53 8.05 -15.39
N ALA A 435 -9.21 6.91 -15.54
CA ALA A 435 -8.74 5.82 -16.40
C ALA A 435 -8.64 6.23 -17.87
N ILE A 436 -9.64 6.96 -18.38
CA ILE A 436 -9.63 7.42 -19.77
C ILE A 436 -8.50 8.41 -20.01
N LEU A 437 -8.30 9.35 -19.07
CA LEU A 437 -7.23 10.36 -19.17
C LEU A 437 -5.84 9.73 -19.04
N GLY A 438 -5.65 8.83 -18.09
CA GLY A 438 -4.41 8.06 -17.92
C GLY A 438 -4.06 7.25 -19.18
N GLN A 439 -5.04 6.52 -19.73
CA GLN A 439 -4.84 5.75 -20.97
C GLN A 439 -4.50 6.65 -22.17
N ARG A 440 -5.09 7.85 -22.26
CA ARG A 440 -4.76 8.82 -23.31
C ARG A 440 -3.33 9.35 -23.18
N CYS A 441 -2.88 9.69 -21.98
CA CYS A 441 -1.51 10.11 -21.75
C CYS A 441 -0.50 9.00 -22.14
N LEU A 442 -0.84 7.73 -21.88
CA LEU A 442 -0.02 6.58 -22.30
C LEU A 442 0.03 6.36 -23.83
N LEU A 443 -0.88 6.95 -24.60
CA LEU A 443 -0.89 6.90 -26.07
C LEU A 443 -0.06 7.99 -26.73
N LEU A 444 0.40 8.99 -25.97
CA LEU A 444 1.25 10.07 -26.48
C LEU A 444 2.51 9.50 -27.13
N LYS A 445 2.92 10.12 -28.24
CA LYS A 445 4.16 9.80 -28.96
C LYS A 445 5.40 10.39 -28.26
N THR A 446 5.46 10.31 -26.93
CA THR A 446 6.59 10.84 -26.14
C THR A 446 7.22 9.72 -25.32
N ASN A 447 8.54 9.81 -25.13
CA ASN A 447 9.26 8.86 -24.29
C ASN A 447 8.89 9.02 -22.80
N LYS A 448 8.45 10.23 -22.40
CA LYS A 448 8.04 10.58 -21.02
C LYS A 448 6.54 10.35 -20.73
N ARG A 449 5.85 9.51 -21.51
CA ARG A 449 4.39 9.28 -21.42
C ARG A 449 3.89 8.87 -20.03
N VAL A 450 4.68 8.08 -19.29
CA VAL A 450 4.32 7.65 -17.93
C VAL A 450 4.38 8.81 -16.95
N LEU A 451 5.37 9.70 -17.09
CA LEU A 451 5.47 10.92 -16.29
C LEU A 451 4.28 11.86 -16.56
N TRP A 452 3.89 12.01 -17.83
CA TRP A 452 2.70 12.77 -18.20
C TRP A 452 1.42 12.14 -17.63
N ALA A 453 1.25 10.83 -17.75
CA ALA A 453 0.10 10.13 -17.18
C ALA A 453 0.04 10.32 -15.65
N GLY A 454 1.14 10.07 -14.94
CA GLY A 454 1.22 10.23 -13.49
C GLY A 454 0.99 11.67 -13.05
N GLY A 455 1.64 12.64 -13.70
CA GLY A 455 1.48 14.07 -13.41
C GLY A 455 0.05 14.56 -13.64
N THR A 456 -0.58 14.19 -14.75
CA THR A 456 -1.98 14.56 -15.01
C THR A 456 -2.94 13.95 -13.98
N LEU A 457 -2.76 12.67 -13.63
CA LEU A 457 -3.60 12.01 -12.62
C LEU A 457 -3.41 12.64 -11.24
N ALA A 458 -2.16 12.88 -10.82
CA ALA A 458 -1.85 13.52 -9.54
C ALA A 458 -2.44 14.93 -9.46
N SER A 459 -2.28 15.74 -10.52
CA SER A 459 -2.86 17.09 -10.57
C SER A 459 -4.38 17.05 -10.47
N LEU A 460 -5.06 16.13 -11.16
CA LEU A 460 -6.53 16.04 -11.12
C LEU A 460 -7.08 15.59 -9.76
N VAL A 461 -6.32 14.78 -9.02
CA VAL A 461 -6.73 14.31 -7.70
C VAL A 461 -6.41 15.35 -6.60
N ILE A 462 -5.24 15.98 -6.66
CA ILE A 462 -4.72 16.84 -5.58
C ILE A 462 -5.12 18.31 -5.76
N LEU A 463 -5.07 18.84 -6.98
CA LEU A 463 -5.23 20.28 -7.20
C LEU A 463 -6.66 20.78 -6.89
N PRO A 464 -7.74 20.09 -7.27
CA PRO A 464 -9.10 20.52 -6.92
C PRO A 464 -9.32 20.65 -5.40
N PRO A 465 -9.11 19.62 -4.55
CA PRO A 465 -9.33 19.78 -3.11
C PRO A 465 -8.35 20.78 -2.48
N LEU A 466 -7.11 20.87 -2.96
CA LEU A 466 -6.15 21.87 -2.47
C LEU A 466 -6.63 23.29 -2.77
N SER A 467 -7.15 23.54 -3.98
CA SER A 467 -7.66 24.85 -4.37
C SER A 467 -8.88 25.26 -3.54
N LEU A 468 -9.79 24.32 -3.25
CA LEU A 468 -10.92 24.55 -2.35
C LEU A 468 -10.46 24.81 -0.90
N ALA A 469 -9.49 24.03 -0.40
CA ALA A 469 -8.95 24.22 0.93
C ALA A 469 -8.27 25.59 1.10
N ILE A 470 -7.47 26.03 0.12
CA ILE A 470 -6.83 27.36 0.11
C ILE A 470 -7.88 28.48 0.06
N ALA A 471 -8.98 28.28 -0.68
CA ALA A 471 -10.09 29.22 -0.73
C ALA A 471 -10.96 29.23 0.55
N GLY A 472 -10.63 28.43 1.57
CA GLY A 472 -11.41 28.32 2.81
C GLY A 472 -12.73 27.56 2.64
N ILE A 473 -12.91 26.85 1.52
CA ILE A 473 -14.12 26.08 1.18
C ILE A 473 -13.97 24.68 1.76
N VAL A 474 -14.28 24.55 3.04
CA VAL A 474 -14.27 23.29 3.79
C VAL A 474 -15.60 22.54 3.60
N PRO A 475 -15.62 21.19 3.57
CA PRO A 475 -16.84 20.41 3.36
C PRO A 475 -17.99 20.81 4.30
N ASP A 476 -17.68 21.18 5.54
CA ASP A 476 -18.70 21.54 6.54
C ASP A 476 -19.55 22.76 6.19
N ARG A 477 -18.99 23.70 5.40
CA ARG A 477 -19.67 24.95 5.04
C ARG A 477 -20.32 24.89 3.66
N ILE A 478 -19.62 24.33 2.68
CA ILE A 478 -20.06 24.29 1.28
C ILE A 478 -19.77 22.89 0.69
N PRO A 479 -20.52 21.86 1.09
CA PRO A 479 -20.26 20.47 0.71
C PRO A 479 -20.52 20.22 -0.80
N PHE A 480 -21.36 21.03 -1.43
CA PHE A 480 -21.74 20.87 -2.84
C PHE A 480 -20.54 20.91 -3.80
N LEU A 481 -19.55 21.78 -3.55
CA LEU A 481 -18.38 21.92 -4.42
C LEU A 481 -17.46 20.69 -4.36
N TRP A 482 -17.49 19.96 -3.24
CA TRP A 482 -16.69 18.74 -3.06
C TRP A 482 -17.16 17.57 -3.93
N LEU A 483 -18.42 17.60 -4.43
CA LEU A 483 -18.95 16.62 -5.39
C LEU A 483 -18.22 16.64 -6.73
N PHE A 484 -17.58 17.76 -7.08
CA PHE A 484 -16.78 17.93 -8.30
C PHE A 484 -15.30 17.57 -8.11
N THR A 485 -14.92 17.03 -6.96
CA THR A 485 -13.56 16.55 -6.71
C THR A 485 -13.49 15.03 -6.77
N ALA A 486 -12.28 14.47 -6.77
CA ALA A 486 -12.08 13.03 -6.62
C ALA A 486 -12.51 12.47 -5.24
N PHE A 487 -12.99 13.34 -4.32
CA PHE A 487 -13.42 13.00 -2.97
C PHE A 487 -14.91 13.34 -2.73
N PRO A 488 -15.86 12.79 -3.51
CA PRO A 488 -17.27 13.09 -3.34
C PRO A 488 -17.82 12.65 -1.98
N GLY A 489 -17.17 11.66 -1.35
CA GLY A 489 -17.48 11.23 0.02
C GLY A 489 -17.32 12.34 1.06
N ALA A 490 -16.45 13.34 0.82
CA ALA A 490 -16.30 14.49 1.72
C ALA A 490 -17.58 15.32 1.85
N ALA A 491 -18.47 15.30 0.85
CA ALA A 491 -19.76 16.00 0.93
C ALA A 491 -20.80 15.31 1.83
N LEU A 492 -20.49 14.12 2.36
CA LEU A 492 -21.28 13.46 3.41
C LEU A 492 -20.97 14.02 4.81
N PHE A 493 -19.97 14.90 4.91
CA PHE A 493 -19.45 15.44 6.16
C PHE A 493 -20.06 16.80 6.46
N GLY A 494 -20.21 17.04 7.76
CA GLY A 494 -20.61 18.34 8.27
C GLY A 494 -22.11 18.47 8.50
N THR A 495 -22.45 19.59 9.10
CA THR A 495 -23.83 19.95 9.49
C THR A 495 -24.68 20.37 8.29
N SER A 496 -24.04 20.86 7.23
CA SER A 496 -24.69 21.12 5.94
C SER A 496 -24.45 19.96 4.99
N GLN A 497 -25.51 19.42 4.39
CA GLN A 497 -25.42 18.35 3.40
C GLN A 497 -26.09 18.77 2.09
N PRO A 498 -25.55 18.38 0.92
CA PRO A 498 -26.18 18.71 -0.36
C PRO A 498 -27.57 18.08 -0.46
N ASN A 499 -28.50 18.80 -1.06
CA ASN A 499 -29.86 18.30 -1.31
C ASN A 499 -29.81 17.14 -2.32
N LEU A 500 -30.77 16.22 -2.28
CA LEU A 500 -30.80 15.07 -3.20
C LEU A 500 -30.78 15.46 -4.68
N GLY A 501 -31.42 16.59 -5.04
CA GLY A 501 -31.37 17.14 -6.40
C GLY A 501 -29.96 17.55 -6.84
N GLN A 502 -29.12 18.03 -5.92
CA GLN A 502 -27.71 18.37 -6.21
C GLN A 502 -26.89 17.10 -6.45
N TRP A 503 -27.07 16.05 -5.63
CA TRP A 503 -26.44 14.74 -5.86
C TRP A 503 -26.81 14.15 -7.21
N LEU A 504 -28.11 14.12 -7.53
CA LEU A 504 -28.63 13.63 -8.81
C LEU A 504 -28.11 14.46 -9.99
N GLY A 505 -28.12 15.79 -9.87
CA GLY A 505 -27.60 16.70 -10.88
C GLY A 505 -26.12 16.47 -11.17
N VAL A 506 -25.28 16.33 -10.15
CA VAL A 506 -23.84 16.08 -10.36
C VAL A 506 -23.58 14.67 -10.89
N ALA A 507 -24.30 13.66 -10.41
CA ALA A 507 -24.17 12.28 -10.91
C ALA A 507 -24.59 12.14 -12.39
N THR A 508 -25.67 12.81 -12.79
CA THR A 508 -26.10 12.84 -14.20
C THR A 508 -25.09 13.58 -15.08
N LEU A 509 -24.58 14.73 -14.63
CA LEU A 509 -23.51 15.45 -15.36
C LEU A 509 -22.23 14.62 -15.48
N ALA A 510 -21.78 13.98 -14.39
CA ALA A 510 -20.58 13.15 -14.37
C ALA A 510 -20.71 11.90 -15.27
N SER A 511 -21.88 11.27 -15.30
CA SER A 511 -22.14 10.11 -16.15
C SER A 511 -22.17 10.48 -17.64
N LEU A 512 -22.88 11.56 -18.00
CA LEU A 512 -22.90 12.09 -19.37
C LEU A 512 -21.49 12.52 -19.83
N GLY A 513 -20.77 13.26 -18.98
CA GLY A 513 -19.41 13.72 -19.25
C GLY A 513 -18.44 12.56 -19.47
N SER A 514 -18.45 11.57 -18.58
CA SER A 514 -17.62 10.37 -18.70
C SER A 514 -17.96 9.56 -19.96
N GLY A 515 -19.25 9.44 -20.29
CA GLY A 515 -19.73 8.76 -21.50
C GLY A 515 -19.24 9.43 -22.79
N LEU A 516 -19.35 10.77 -22.89
CA LEU A 516 -18.89 11.54 -24.05
C LEU A 516 -17.35 11.46 -24.21
N VAL A 517 -16.62 11.59 -23.10
CA VAL A 517 -15.15 11.49 -23.10
C VAL A 517 -14.69 10.09 -23.52
N TYR A 518 -15.38 9.04 -23.05
CA TYR A 518 -15.15 7.66 -23.47
C TYR A 518 -15.47 7.44 -24.94
N GLN A 519 -16.59 7.96 -25.45
CA GLN A 519 -16.95 7.84 -26.86
C GLN A 519 -15.90 8.49 -27.77
N LYS A 520 -15.42 9.69 -27.40
CA LYS A 520 -14.32 10.37 -28.11
C LYS A 520 -13.03 9.55 -28.06
N HIS A 521 -12.71 8.94 -26.91
CA HIS A 521 -11.55 8.07 -26.77
C HIS A 521 -11.66 6.82 -27.65
N ARG A 522 -12.82 6.17 -27.68
CA ARG A 522 -13.09 5.00 -28.53
C ARG A 522 -12.92 5.33 -30.01
N ARG A 523 -13.46 6.46 -30.49
CA ARG A 523 -13.29 6.92 -31.89
C ARG A 523 -11.82 7.17 -32.21
N TYR A 524 -11.09 7.78 -31.29
CA TYR A 524 -9.65 8.01 -31.45
C TYR A 524 -8.85 6.69 -31.56
N LEU A 525 -9.16 5.69 -30.72
CA LEU A 525 -8.55 4.36 -30.82
C LEU A 525 -8.87 3.65 -32.14
N GLN A 526 -10.12 3.76 -32.60
CA GLN A 526 -10.52 3.20 -33.89
C GLN A 526 -9.75 3.84 -35.04
N HIS A 527 -9.54 5.15 -35.01
CA HIS A 527 -8.74 5.84 -36.01
C HIS A 527 -7.28 5.38 -36.00
N LEU A 528 -6.68 5.23 -34.82
CA LEU A 528 -5.30 4.77 -34.66
C LEU A 528 -5.08 3.29 -35.08
N GLY A 529 -6.12 2.46 -34.98
CA GLY A 529 -6.06 1.05 -35.35
C GLY A 529 -6.20 0.76 -36.85
N ARG A 530 -6.60 1.74 -37.68
CA ARG A 530 -6.69 1.59 -39.14
C ARG A 530 -5.29 1.40 -39.72
N SER A 531 -5.12 0.43 -40.63
CA SER A 531 -3.87 0.24 -41.35
C SER A 531 -3.62 1.38 -42.34
N GLU A 532 -2.36 1.64 -42.69
CA GLU A 532 -2.00 2.61 -43.74
C GLU A 532 -2.70 2.26 -45.06
N TRP A 533 -2.86 0.97 -45.36
CA TRP A 533 -3.61 0.50 -46.53
C TRP A 533 -5.11 0.83 -46.46
N GLN A 534 -5.76 0.69 -45.30
CA GLN A 534 -7.16 1.11 -45.12
C GLN A 534 -7.32 2.63 -45.21
N GLN A 535 -6.33 3.40 -44.72
CA GLN A 535 -6.31 4.86 -44.86
C GLN A 535 -6.18 5.26 -46.34
N LEU A 536 -5.28 4.60 -47.07
CA LEU A 536 -5.07 4.81 -48.52
C LEU A 536 -6.31 4.45 -49.35
N GLN A 537 -7.03 3.37 -49.00
CA GLN A 537 -8.30 3.01 -49.67
C GLN A 537 -9.42 4.03 -49.40
N THR A 538 -9.51 4.55 -48.18
CA THR A 538 -10.52 5.59 -47.87
C THR A 538 -10.25 6.91 -48.59
N THR A 539 -8.98 7.26 -48.82
CA THR A 539 -8.60 8.43 -49.64
C THR A 539 -8.76 8.17 -51.14
N ALA A 540 -8.58 6.93 -51.60
CA ALA A 540 -8.75 6.57 -53.01
C ALA A 540 -10.24 6.50 -53.46
N HIS A 541 -11.19 6.43 -52.52
CA HIS A 541 -12.63 6.45 -52.80
C HIS A 541 -13.30 7.82 -52.68
N GLN A 542 -12.54 8.90 -52.50
CA GLN A 542 -13.03 10.25 -52.77
C GLN A 542 -12.62 10.64 -54.19
N PRO A 543 -13.45 10.41 -55.24
CA PRO A 543 -13.20 11.06 -56.51
C PRO A 543 -13.32 12.58 -56.29
N ASN A 544 -12.25 13.30 -56.62
CA ASN A 544 -12.26 14.75 -56.77
C ASN A 544 -13.41 15.14 -57.71
N LEU A 545 -14.53 15.60 -57.15
CA LEU A 545 -15.64 16.20 -57.90
C LEU A 545 -15.60 17.73 -57.89
N ASP A 546 -14.53 18.35 -57.36
CA ASP A 546 -14.40 19.81 -57.28
C ASP A 546 -13.29 20.36 -58.20
N ARG A 547 -13.17 19.83 -59.42
CA ARG A 547 -12.45 20.48 -60.53
C ARG A 547 -13.13 20.22 -61.87
N VAL A 548 -14.13 21.04 -62.19
CA VAL A 548 -14.39 21.56 -63.54
C VAL A 548 -14.87 22.99 -63.40
#